data_AF-A0A954I1D0-F1
#
_entry.id   AF-A0A954I1D0-F1
#
_cell.length_a   1.000
_cell.length_b   1.000
_cell.length_c   1.000
_cell.angle_alpha   90.00
_cell.angle_beta   90.00
_cell.angle_gamma   90.00
#
_symmetry.space_group_name_H-M   'P 1'
#
loop_
_entity.id
_entity.type
_entity.pdbx_description
1 polymer ?
#
loop_
_entity_poly.entity_id
_entity_poly.type
_entity_poly.pdbx_seq_one_letter_code
_entity_poly.pdbx_strand_id
1 'polypeptide(L)'
;MPDRPASSSIPPADITPDGMLVDLHSHSRYSDGTATLVDIETACDRQRIGVALTDHNEIRGSIRLSEREKIWSIPAIEVGTIEGLEFLVYFRDPGQLEHYFIHGVDPFL
;
A
#
# COMPACT_ATOMS: atom_id res chain seq x y z
N MET A 1 -19.64 16.10 38.95
CA MET A 1 -19.42 15.82 37.51
C MET A 1 -18.75 14.46 37.44
N PRO A 2 -19.47 13.36 37.17
CA PRO A 2 -18.83 12.07 37.00
C PRO A 2 -18.29 11.96 35.56
N ASP A 3 -17.09 11.38 35.47
CA ASP A 3 -16.36 11.13 34.23
C ASP A 3 -17.21 10.41 33.19
N ARG A 4 -17.12 10.88 31.95
CA ARG A 4 -17.61 10.17 30.77
C ARG A 4 -16.69 8.96 30.56
N PRO A 5 -17.17 7.71 30.58
CA PRO A 5 -16.31 6.60 30.20
C PRO A 5 -15.90 6.78 28.74
N ALA A 6 -14.62 6.59 28.45
CA ALA A 6 -14.13 6.48 27.08
C ALA A 6 -14.87 5.30 26.43
N SER A 7 -15.76 5.58 25.46
CA SER A 7 -16.36 4.55 24.64
C SER A 7 -15.32 4.06 23.63
N SER A 8 -14.44 3.20 24.10
CA SER A 8 -13.55 2.41 23.27
C SER A 8 -14.17 1.03 23.08
N SER A 9 -14.72 0.77 21.91
CA SER A 9 -14.72 -0.56 21.28
C SER A 9 -15.38 -0.46 19.91
N ILE A 10 -14.77 0.28 19.00
CA ILE A 10 -14.89 -0.08 17.59
C ILE A 10 -13.97 -1.30 17.44
N PRO A 11 -14.48 -2.52 17.15
CA PRO A 11 -13.59 -3.64 16.86
C PRO A 11 -12.80 -3.31 15.58
N PRO A 12 -11.46 -3.35 15.58
CA PRO A 12 -10.68 -3.26 14.36
C PRO A 12 -11.00 -4.47 13.49
N ALA A 13 -11.01 -4.28 12.17
CA ALA A 13 -11.43 -5.27 11.18
C ALA A 13 -10.96 -6.70 11.53
N ASP A 14 -11.92 -7.59 11.76
CA ASP A 14 -11.70 -9.03 11.88
C ASP A 14 -11.62 -9.63 10.48
N ILE A 15 -10.54 -10.34 10.15
CA ILE A 15 -10.69 -11.60 9.42
C ILE A 15 -10.09 -12.73 10.26
N THR A 16 -10.93 -13.75 10.42
CA THR A 16 -10.80 -14.98 11.19
C THR A 16 -9.72 -15.93 10.62
N PRO A 17 -9.37 -17.05 11.29
CA PRO A 17 -8.04 -17.70 11.33
C PRO A 17 -7.19 -17.95 10.06
N ASP A 18 -7.71 -17.79 8.84
CA ASP A 18 -7.05 -18.25 7.61
C ASP A 18 -6.79 -17.15 6.57
N GLY A 19 -7.01 -15.85 6.87
CA GLY A 19 -6.78 -14.78 5.90
C GLY A 19 -6.54 -13.39 6.48
N MET A 20 -5.81 -12.57 5.73
CA MET A 20 -5.54 -11.16 6.05
C MET A 20 -6.33 -10.26 5.08
N LEU A 21 -6.97 -9.20 5.60
CA LEU A 21 -7.53 -8.14 4.76
C LEU A 21 -6.41 -7.29 4.18
N VAL A 22 -6.55 -6.89 2.92
CA VAL A 22 -5.54 -6.11 2.21
C VAL A 22 -6.24 -5.02 1.43
N ASP A 23 -5.82 -3.77 1.63
CA ASP A 23 -6.17 -2.69 0.71
C ASP A 23 -5.29 -2.81 -0.55
N LEU A 24 -5.92 -2.89 -1.72
CA LEU A 24 -5.24 -3.17 -2.99
C LEU A 24 -4.97 -1.92 -3.84
N HIS A 25 -5.39 -0.73 -3.41
CA HIS A 25 -5.22 0.51 -4.17
C HIS A 25 -5.01 1.69 -3.22
N SER A 26 -3.76 2.12 -3.11
CA SER A 26 -3.41 3.26 -2.25
C SER A 26 -2.22 4.03 -2.79
N HIS A 27 -2.20 5.33 -2.51
CA HIS A 27 -1.18 6.28 -2.98
C HIS A 27 -0.46 6.94 -1.81
N SER A 28 0.81 7.24 -2.02
CA SER A 28 1.67 7.93 -1.07
C SER A 28 2.25 9.22 -1.65
N ARG A 29 3.06 9.91 -0.85
CA ARG A 29 3.80 11.10 -1.28
C ARG A 29 4.84 10.84 -2.37
N TYR A 30 5.04 9.59 -2.77
CA TYR A 30 5.89 9.26 -3.92
C TYR A 30 5.20 9.57 -5.25
N SER A 31 3.87 9.61 -5.29
CA SER A 31 3.08 10.09 -6.43
C SER A 31 2.17 11.27 -6.04
N ASP A 32 0.85 11.12 -6.12
CA ASP A 32 -0.16 12.17 -5.88
C ASP A 32 -0.83 12.08 -4.49
N GLY A 33 -0.52 11.04 -3.73
CA GLY A 33 -0.98 10.86 -2.35
C GLY A 33 -0.34 11.83 -1.35
N THR A 34 -0.97 11.98 -0.19
CA THR A 34 -0.44 12.85 0.89
C THR A 34 0.20 12.07 2.04
N ALA A 35 -0.08 10.77 2.15
CA ALA A 35 0.38 9.91 3.24
C ALA A 35 1.87 9.56 3.12
N THR A 36 2.61 9.65 4.22
CA THR A 36 3.94 9.06 4.32
C THR A 36 3.85 7.55 4.53
N LEU A 37 4.96 6.83 4.32
CA LEU A 37 5.00 5.39 4.64
C LEU A 37 4.68 5.12 6.13
N VAL A 38 5.06 6.03 7.03
CA VAL A 38 4.76 5.91 8.47
C VAL A 38 3.26 6.07 8.74
N ASP A 39 2.58 6.96 8.03
CA ASP A 39 1.14 7.14 8.16
C ASP A 39 0.39 5.88 7.69
N ILE A 40 0.83 5.32 6.55
CA ILE A 40 0.29 4.07 5.98
C ILE A 40 0.47 2.91 6.97
N GLU A 41 1.70 2.71 7.48
CA GLU A 41 2.00 1.69 8.50
C GLU A 41 1.11 1.84 9.74
N THR A 42 1.00 3.07 10.26
CA THR A 42 0.19 3.35 11.45
C THR A 42 -1.30 3.06 11.22
N ALA A 43 -1.80 3.36 10.02
CA ALA A 43 -3.19 3.09 9.65
C ALA A 43 -3.46 1.58 9.48
N CYS A 44 -2.52 0.85 8.87
CA CYS A 44 -2.61 -0.59 8.65
C CYS A 44 -2.53 -1.37 9.97
N ASP A 45 -1.59 -1.02 10.85
CA ASP A 45 -1.44 -1.64 12.18
C ASP A 45 -2.70 -1.44 13.04
N ARG A 46 -3.21 -0.20 13.11
CA ARG A 46 -4.43 0.12 13.85
C ARG A 46 -5.65 -0.68 13.36
N GLN A 47 -5.71 -0.97 12.06
CA GLN A 47 -6.82 -1.68 11.44
C GLN A 47 -6.59 -3.19 11.29
N ARG A 48 -5.37 -3.66 11.56
CA ARG A 48 -4.91 -5.05 11.33
C ARG A 48 -5.10 -5.52 9.89
N ILE A 49 -4.75 -4.68 8.92
CA ILE A 49 -4.80 -4.99 7.49
C ILE A 49 -3.40 -4.88 6.86
N GLY A 50 -3.21 -5.57 5.75
CA GLY A 50 -2.09 -5.33 4.83
C GLY A 50 -2.44 -4.29 3.75
N VAL A 51 -1.47 -3.96 2.91
CA VAL A 51 -1.65 -2.95 1.85
C VAL A 51 -0.80 -3.20 0.60
N ALA A 52 -1.32 -2.86 -0.57
CA ALA A 52 -0.56 -2.64 -1.78
C ALA A 52 -0.39 -1.13 -1.99
N LEU A 53 0.86 -0.66 -2.03
CA LEU A 53 1.16 0.73 -2.35
C LEU A 53 1.39 0.83 -3.86
N THR A 54 0.48 1.51 -4.55
CA THR A 54 0.32 1.52 -6.00
C THR A 54 0.49 2.93 -6.55
N ASP A 55 1.59 3.60 -6.18
CA ASP A 55 1.89 4.95 -6.67
C ASP A 55 1.93 5.01 -8.21
N HIS A 56 1.44 6.11 -8.80
CA HIS A 56 1.38 6.29 -10.26
C HIS A 56 2.78 6.27 -10.88
N ASN A 57 3.05 5.26 -11.72
CA ASN A 57 4.31 5.09 -12.45
C ASN A 57 5.57 5.22 -11.57
N GLU A 58 5.47 4.87 -10.29
CA GLU A 58 6.52 5.09 -9.29
C GLU A 58 6.55 3.92 -8.30
N ILE A 59 7.74 3.34 -8.09
CA ILE A 59 7.91 2.11 -7.29
C ILE A 59 8.67 2.32 -5.98
N ARG A 60 9.33 3.47 -5.79
CA ARG A 60 10.17 3.71 -4.62
C ARG A 60 9.38 3.61 -3.33
N GLY A 61 8.14 4.09 -3.31
CA GLY A 61 7.24 3.93 -2.17
C GLY A 61 6.99 2.46 -1.84
N SER A 62 6.57 1.68 -2.84
CA SER A 62 6.25 0.25 -2.72
C SER A 62 7.44 -0.61 -2.26
N ILE A 63 8.63 -0.38 -2.86
CA ILE A 63 9.88 -1.06 -2.47
C ILE A 63 10.24 -0.71 -1.03
N ARG A 64 10.27 0.59 -0.71
CA ARG A 64 10.67 1.04 0.63
C ARG A 64 9.69 0.58 1.70
N LEU A 65 8.41 0.45 1.40
CA LEU A 65 7.43 -0.12 2.33
C LEU A 65 7.71 -1.61 2.58
N SER A 66 8.02 -2.37 1.53
CA SER A 66 8.36 -3.79 1.62
C SER A 66 9.62 -4.03 2.44
N GLU A 67 10.68 -3.26 2.21
CA GLU A 67 11.98 -3.36 2.94
C GLU A 67 11.89 -3.06 4.44
N ARG A 68 10.84 -2.34 4.87
CA ARG A 68 10.66 -1.96 6.28
C ARG A 68 10.09 -3.10 7.13
N GLU A 69 9.43 -4.07 6.52
CA GLU A 69 8.89 -5.28 7.16
C GLU A 69 8.01 -5.03 8.41
N LYS A 70 7.38 -3.86 8.52
CA LYS A 70 6.54 -3.50 9.69
C LYS A 70 5.09 -3.92 9.55
N ILE A 71 4.62 -3.99 8.31
CA ILE A 71 3.27 -4.44 7.95
C ILE A 71 3.41 -5.41 6.78
N TRP A 72 2.41 -6.27 6.59
CA TRP A 72 2.36 -7.07 5.37
C TRP A 72 1.98 -6.17 4.19
N SER A 73 2.80 -6.18 3.14
CA SER A 73 2.56 -5.40 1.95
C SER A 73 2.76 -6.22 0.68
N ILE A 74 2.00 -5.88 -0.36
CA ILE A 74 2.14 -6.45 -1.70
C ILE A 74 2.92 -5.44 -2.54
N PRO A 75 4.09 -5.81 -3.09
CA PRO A 75 4.79 -4.98 -4.07
C PRO A 75 3.91 -4.74 -5.29
N ALA A 76 3.66 -3.48 -5.62
CA ALA A 76 2.71 -3.09 -6.63
C ALA A 76 3.00 -1.70 -7.22
N ILE A 77 2.33 -1.39 -8.33
CA ILE A 77 2.39 -0.11 -9.05
C ILE A 77 1.06 0.14 -9.75
N GLU A 78 0.66 1.41 -9.86
CA GLU A 78 -0.38 1.83 -10.81
C GLU A 78 0.28 2.35 -12.09
N VAL A 79 0.15 1.61 -13.19
CA VAL A 79 0.74 1.97 -14.48
C VAL A 79 -0.26 2.75 -15.30
N GLY A 80 0.09 4.00 -15.64
CA GLY A 80 -0.67 4.83 -16.56
C GLY A 80 -0.20 4.66 -18.01
N THR A 81 -1.13 4.80 -18.95
CA THR A 81 -0.87 4.75 -20.40
C THR A 81 -1.13 6.10 -21.07
N ILE A 82 -0.58 6.32 -22.27
CA ILE A 82 -0.80 7.56 -23.03
C ILE A 82 -2.27 7.73 -23.47
N GLU A 83 -3.01 6.63 -23.55
CA GLU A 83 -4.44 6.60 -23.82
C GLU A 83 -5.29 6.96 -22.58
N GLY A 84 -4.67 7.14 -21.42
CA GLY A 84 -5.35 7.47 -20.16
C GLY A 84 -5.95 6.28 -19.43
N LEU A 85 -5.54 5.04 -19.76
CA LEU A 85 -5.86 3.85 -18.96
C LEU A 85 -4.86 3.67 -17.83
N GLU A 86 -5.34 3.18 -16.69
CA GLU A 86 -4.53 2.88 -15.51
C GLU A 86 -4.73 1.42 -15.10
N PHE A 87 -3.63 0.74 -14.78
CA PHE A 87 -3.62 -0.67 -14.40
C PHE A 87 -2.89 -0.88 -13.08
N LEU A 88 -3.52 -1.57 -12.14
CA LEU A 88 -2.86 -2.05 -10.94
C LEU A 88 -2.13 -3.36 -11.25
N VAL A 89 -0.82 -3.39 -11.02
CA VAL A 89 0.02 -4.56 -11.25
C VAL A 89 0.67 -4.97 -9.95
N TYR A 90 0.50 -6.23 -9.57
CA TYR A 90 0.96 -6.80 -8.30
C TYR A 90 2.04 -7.86 -8.54
N PHE A 91 3.01 -7.91 -7.64
CA PHE A 91 4.17 -8.80 -7.74
C PHE A 91 4.33 -9.64 -6.49
N ARG A 92 5.02 -10.78 -6.63
CA ARG A 92 5.28 -11.68 -5.51
C ARG A 92 6.33 -11.12 -4.55
N ASP A 93 7.31 -10.40 -5.10
CA ASP A 93 8.42 -9.83 -4.37
C ASP A 93 8.87 -8.49 -4.98
N PRO A 94 9.57 -7.62 -4.22
CA PRO A 94 10.01 -6.32 -4.71
C PRO A 94 10.96 -6.38 -5.91
N GLY A 95 11.72 -7.46 -6.07
CA GLY A 95 12.65 -7.62 -7.20
C GLY A 95 11.91 -7.82 -8.53
N GLN A 96 10.78 -8.53 -8.50
CA GLN A 96 9.90 -8.65 -9.67
C GLN A 96 9.27 -7.31 -10.07
N LEU A 97 8.85 -6.50 -9.08
CA LEU A 97 8.36 -5.14 -9.32
C LEU A 97 9.44 -4.27 -9.96
N GLU A 98 10.66 -4.28 -9.40
CA GLU A 98 11.79 -3.50 -9.91
C GLU A 98 12.15 -3.91 -11.34
N HIS A 99 12.23 -5.22 -11.62
CA HIS A 99 12.49 -5.72 -12.97
C HIS A 99 11.39 -5.30 -13.95
N TYR A 100 10.12 -5.42 -13.58
CA TYR A 100 9.01 -4.97 -14.41
C TYR A 100 9.08 -3.47 -14.69
N PHE A 101 9.36 -2.66 -13.67
CA PHE A 101 9.48 -1.21 -13.82
C PHE A 101 10.59 -0.84 -14.80
N ILE A 102 11.81 -1.36 -14.59
CA ILE A 102 12.99 -1.03 -15.42
C ILE A 102 12.79 -1.40 -16.89
N HIS A 103 12.09 -2.51 -17.16
CA HIS A 103 11.96 -3.03 -18.53
C HIS A 103 10.63 -2.70 -19.21
N GLY A 104 9.58 -2.43 -18.45
CA GLY A 104 8.21 -2.30 -18.95
C GLY A 104 7.56 -0.94 -18.68
N VAL A 105 8.10 -0.12 -17.79
CA VAL A 105 7.53 1.18 -17.42
C VAL A 105 8.51 2.32 -17.69
N ASP A 106 9.67 2.32 -17.02
CA ASP A 106 10.69 3.38 -17.08
C ASP A 106 11.10 3.80 -18.50
N PRO A 107 11.27 2.89 -19.49
CA PRO A 107 11.62 3.29 -20.85
C PRO A 107 10.53 4.09 -21.59
N PHE A 108 9.32 4.14 -21.05
CA PHE A 108 8.13 4.75 -21.66
C PHE A 108 7.56 5.91 -20.81
N LEU A 109 8.24 6.29 -19.72
CA LEU A 109 7.88 7.45 -18.89
C LEU A 109 8.30 8.79 -19.52
#